data_AF-Q9A3P2-F1
#
_entry.id   AF-Q9A3P2-F1
#
_cell.length_a   1.000
_cell.length_b   1.000
_cell.length_c   1.000
_cell.angle_alpha   90.00
_cell.angle_beta   90.00
_cell.angle_gamma   90.00
#
_symmetry.space_group_name_H-M   'P 1'
#
loop_
_entity.id
_entity.type
_entity.pdbx_description
1 polymer ?
#
loop_
_entity_poly.entity_id
_entity_poly.type
_entity_poly.pdbx_seq_one_letter_code
_entity_poly.pdbx_strand_id
1 'polypeptide(L)'
;MSPRERQAALVLFSGGQDSSVCLAWALERYDRVETVGFDYGQRHAIEMQARQAVRREVAARFPQWAERLGEDHVLDIRSFGAVAQSALTADRAIEMTERGLPSTFVPGRNLVFLTYAAALADRRGIDALVGGMCETDFSGYPDCRRDTLDAMQAALNLGMDRNFRIETPLMWLTKAQTWGLSKQLGGEALVSLIVEESHTCYQGERGQLHAWGHGCGTCPACELREKGYVEWDMAGREALAQ
;
A
#
# COMPACT_ATOMS: atom_id res chain seq x y z
N MET A 1 16.93 -14.29 5.39
CA MET A 1 17.50 -13.29 4.46
C MET A 1 18.97 -13.09 4.79
N SER A 2 19.85 -13.28 3.82
CA SER A 2 21.28 -12.98 3.94
C SER A 2 21.51 -11.47 4.18
N PRO A 3 22.65 -11.05 4.75
CA PRO A 3 22.96 -9.62 4.92
C PRO A 3 22.91 -8.82 3.61
N ARG A 4 23.22 -9.44 2.46
CA ARG A 4 23.05 -8.79 1.15
C ARG A 4 21.58 -8.58 0.77
N GLU A 5 20.68 -9.46 1.21
CA GLU A 5 19.26 -9.36 0.90
C GLU A 5 18.56 -8.21 1.65
N ARG A 6 19.10 -7.71 2.76
CA ARG A 6 18.46 -6.66 3.59
C ARG A 6 18.96 -5.23 3.35
N GLN A 7 19.68 -4.97 2.26
CA GLN A 7 20.29 -3.65 2.05
C GLN A 7 19.27 -2.54 1.80
N ALA A 8 18.34 -2.74 0.85
CA ALA A 8 17.39 -1.70 0.51
C ALA A 8 16.05 -2.23 0.00
N ALA A 9 14.99 -1.46 0.24
CA ALA A 9 13.65 -1.71 -0.26
C ALA A 9 13.01 -0.45 -0.84
N LEU A 10 12.19 -0.63 -1.88
CA LEU A 10 11.33 0.39 -2.48
C LEU A 10 9.89 0.01 -2.19
N VAL A 11 9.22 0.80 -1.36
CA VAL A 11 7.83 0.55 -0.98
C VAL A 11 6.91 1.27 -1.96
N LEU A 12 6.01 0.54 -2.62
CA LEU A 12 4.89 1.11 -3.37
C LEU A 12 3.92 1.73 -2.37
N PHE A 13 3.97 3.05 -2.26
CA PHE A 13 3.42 3.78 -1.12
C PHE A 13 2.40 4.83 -1.55
N SER A 14 1.14 4.61 -1.17
CA SER A 14 0.03 5.51 -1.48
C SER A 14 -0.39 6.41 -0.31
N GLY A 15 0.06 6.12 0.91
CA GLY A 15 -0.42 6.80 2.12
C GLY A 15 -1.74 6.25 2.66
N GLY A 16 -2.25 5.13 2.13
CA GLY A 16 -3.34 4.36 2.75
C GLY A 16 -2.86 3.42 3.85
N GLN A 17 -3.81 2.82 4.58
CA GLN A 17 -3.53 1.87 5.67
C GLN A 17 -2.47 0.83 5.27
N ASP A 18 -2.77 0.01 4.27
CA ASP A 18 -1.93 -1.13 3.86
C ASP A 18 -0.50 -0.70 3.52
N SER A 19 -0.36 0.33 2.68
CA SER A 19 0.95 0.83 2.28
C SER A 19 1.74 1.44 3.45
N SER A 20 1.05 1.98 4.47
CA SER A 20 1.68 2.49 5.70
C SER A 20 2.19 1.35 6.58
N VAL A 21 1.45 0.24 6.67
CA VAL A 21 1.92 -0.97 7.34
C VAL A 21 3.11 -1.59 6.60
N CYS A 22 3.08 -1.64 5.26
CA CYS A 22 4.21 -2.08 4.45
C CYS A 22 5.46 -1.21 4.65
N LEU A 23 5.29 0.11 4.77
CA LEU A 23 6.38 1.03 5.06
C LEU A 23 7.04 0.70 6.41
N ALA A 24 6.25 0.58 7.49
CA ALA A 24 6.76 0.18 8.80
C ALA A 24 7.42 -1.21 8.77
N TRP A 25 6.79 -2.17 8.08
CA TRP A 25 7.32 -3.53 7.93
C TRP A 25 8.70 -3.53 7.24
N ALA A 26 8.88 -2.69 6.22
CA ALA A 26 10.14 -2.54 5.50
C ALA A 26 11.20 -1.83 6.37
N LEU A 27 10.83 -0.79 7.12
CA LEU A 27 11.73 -0.04 8.00
C LEU A 27 12.29 -0.89 9.15
N GLU A 28 11.55 -1.90 9.60
CA GLU A 28 12.03 -2.92 10.55
C GLU A 28 13.08 -3.88 9.95
N ARG A 29 13.15 -4.02 8.62
CA ARG A 29 13.87 -5.11 7.95
C ARG A 29 15.03 -4.69 7.06
N TYR A 30 15.00 -3.48 6.52
CA TYR A 30 15.95 -3.01 5.53
C TYR A 30 16.74 -1.79 6.03
N ASP A 31 18.02 -1.70 5.66
CA ASP A 31 18.89 -0.60 6.08
C ASP A 31 18.55 0.73 5.39
N ARG A 32 18.03 0.67 4.15
CA ARG A 32 17.51 1.82 3.38
C ARG A 32 16.11 1.51 2.85
N VAL A 33 15.15 2.37 3.12
CA VAL A 33 13.77 2.25 2.61
C VAL A 33 13.40 3.53 1.87
N GLU A 34 13.26 3.42 0.55
CA GLU A 34 12.68 4.48 -0.29
C GLU A 34 11.21 4.19 -0.54
N THR A 35 10.43 5.20 -0.93
CA THR A 35 9.03 4.97 -1.34
C THR A 35 8.75 5.52 -2.73
N VAL A 36 7.78 4.92 -3.42
CA VAL A 36 7.29 5.38 -4.71
C VAL A 36 5.77 5.49 -4.70
N GLY A 37 5.27 6.67 -5.05
CA GLY A 37 3.86 6.91 -5.39
C GLY A 37 3.68 7.01 -6.90
N PHE A 38 2.45 6.86 -7.37
CA PHE A 38 2.10 6.94 -8.78
C PHE A 38 1.04 8.01 -8.98
N ASP A 39 1.30 8.98 -9.84
CA ASP A 39 0.29 9.89 -10.36
C ASP A 39 -0.23 9.33 -11.69
N TYR A 40 -1.39 8.67 -11.65
CA TYR A 40 -2.10 8.19 -12.83
C TYR A 40 -3.32 9.06 -13.15
N GLY A 41 -3.37 10.28 -12.62
CA GLY A 41 -4.51 11.18 -12.77
C GLY A 41 -5.67 10.82 -11.84
N GLN A 42 -5.39 10.23 -10.68
CA GLN A 42 -6.39 9.95 -9.66
C GLN A 42 -7.14 11.23 -9.24
N ARG A 43 -8.46 11.09 -9.03
CA ARG A 43 -9.39 12.22 -8.84
C ARG A 43 -9.07 13.14 -7.67
N HIS A 44 -8.50 12.63 -6.58
CA HIS A 44 -8.32 13.39 -5.34
C HIS A 44 -6.83 13.56 -4.99
N ALA A 45 -6.39 14.82 -4.88
CA ALA A 45 -5.04 15.16 -4.42
C ALA A 45 -4.75 14.70 -2.97
N ILE A 46 -5.79 14.29 -2.25
CA ILE A 46 -5.74 13.91 -0.84
C ILE A 46 -4.87 12.68 -0.57
N GLU A 47 -4.80 11.74 -1.52
CA GLU A 47 -3.94 10.57 -1.41
C GLU A 47 -2.46 10.98 -1.36
N MET A 48 -2.08 11.92 -2.24
CA MET A 48 -0.71 12.43 -2.30
C MET A 48 -0.35 13.25 -1.05
N GLN A 49 -1.31 13.97 -0.47
CA GLN A 49 -1.12 14.68 0.80
C GLN A 49 -0.96 13.70 1.98
N ALA A 50 -1.81 12.67 2.06
CA ALA A 50 -1.76 11.66 3.11
C ALA A 50 -0.42 10.91 3.10
N ARG A 51 0.10 10.58 1.91
CA ARG A 51 1.43 9.98 1.73
C ARG A 51 2.53 10.79 2.43
N GLN A 52 2.57 12.09 2.18
CA GLN A 52 3.56 12.97 2.81
C GLN A 52 3.36 13.10 4.31
N ALA A 53 2.10 13.18 4.77
CA ALA A 53 1.78 13.27 6.19
C ALA A 53 2.23 12.01 6.94
N VAL A 54 1.89 10.82 6.45
CA VAL A 54 2.31 9.54 7.04
C VAL A 54 3.82 9.44 7.10
N ARG A 55 4.56 9.74 6.01
CA ARG A 55 6.03 9.68 6.02
C ARG A 55 6.66 10.60 7.05
N ARG A 56 6.16 11.85 7.14
CA ARG A 56 6.63 12.82 8.13
C ARG A 56 6.40 12.31 9.55
N GLU A 57 5.19 11.84 9.85
CA GLU A 57 4.86 11.34 11.18
C GLU A 57 5.62 10.04 11.52
N VAL A 58 5.89 9.19 10.53
CA VAL A 58 6.71 7.98 10.70
C VAL A 58 8.12 8.37 11.14
N ALA A 59 8.75 9.33 10.45
CA ALA A 59 10.07 9.82 10.84
C ALA A 59 10.08 10.53 12.21
N ALA A 60 9.01 11.26 12.53
CA ALA A 60 8.91 12.01 13.79
C ALA A 60 8.63 11.12 15.01
N ARG A 61 7.73 10.14 14.88
CA ARG A 61 7.29 9.28 16.00
C ARG A 61 8.19 8.05 16.20
N PHE A 62 9.00 7.67 15.21
CA PHE A 62 9.88 6.51 15.25
C PHE A 62 11.32 6.85 14.85
N PRO A 63 12.13 7.44 15.76
CA PRO A 63 13.51 7.84 15.46
C PRO A 63 14.37 6.69 14.92
N GLN A 64 14.13 5.45 15.36
CA GLN A 64 14.83 4.25 14.86
C GLN A 64 14.57 3.94 13.39
N TRP A 65 13.48 4.45 12.81
CA TRP A 65 13.14 4.32 11.40
C TRP A 65 13.55 5.54 10.58
N ALA A 66 13.66 6.71 11.21
CA ALA A 66 13.98 7.97 10.53
C ALA A 66 15.29 7.90 9.73
N GLU A 67 16.33 7.28 10.30
CA GLU A 67 17.64 7.13 9.64
C GLU A 67 17.60 6.18 8.44
N ARG A 68 16.63 5.25 8.41
CA ARG A 68 16.45 4.27 7.33
C ARG A 68 15.53 4.79 6.22
N LEU A 69 14.70 5.79 6.51
CA LEU A 69 13.73 6.34 5.57
C LEU A 69 14.43 7.25 4.54
N GLY A 70 14.71 6.71 3.36
CA GLY A 70 15.34 7.38 2.23
C GLY A 70 14.36 8.21 1.39
N GLU A 71 14.73 8.45 0.13
CA GLU A 71 13.98 9.32 -0.80
C GLU A 71 12.52 8.91 -1.03
N ASP A 72 11.74 9.91 -1.42
CA ASP A 72 10.32 9.82 -1.75
C ASP A 72 10.13 10.15 -3.23
N HIS A 73 9.69 9.17 -4.02
CA HIS A 73 9.52 9.33 -5.46
C HIS A 73 8.05 9.41 -5.83
N VAL A 74 7.71 10.20 -6.85
CA VAL A 74 6.38 10.19 -7.49
C VAL A 74 6.59 10.03 -8.98
N LEU A 75 6.02 8.97 -9.55
CA LEU A 75 6.11 8.69 -10.99
C LEU A 75 4.83 9.16 -11.69
N ASP A 76 4.98 10.02 -12.68
CA ASP A 76 3.89 10.43 -13.57
C ASP A 76 3.63 9.33 -14.60
N ILE A 77 2.47 8.72 -14.47
CA ILE A 77 1.95 7.68 -15.35
C ILE A 77 0.53 8.05 -15.81
N ARG A 78 0.22 9.34 -15.95
CA ARG A 78 -1.08 9.82 -16.43
C ARG A 78 -1.43 9.30 -17.81
N SER A 79 -0.43 8.94 -18.62
CA SER A 79 -0.62 8.22 -19.89
C SER A 79 -1.29 6.86 -19.70
N PHE A 80 -0.94 6.11 -18.65
CA PHE A 80 -1.66 4.88 -18.27
C PHE A 80 -3.08 5.19 -17.82
N GLY A 81 -3.26 6.23 -16.98
CA GLY A 81 -4.59 6.67 -16.54
C GLY A 81 -5.54 6.99 -17.70
N ALA A 82 -5.01 7.65 -18.75
CA ALA A 82 -5.74 7.97 -19.98
C ALA A 82 -6.16 6.73 -20.78
N VAL A 83 -5.37 5.65 -20.74
CA VAL A 83 -5.68 4.36 -21.38
C VAL A 83 -6.69 3.57 -20.56
N ALA A 84 -6.53 3.54 -19.23
CA ALA A 84 -7.31 2.66 -18.38
C ALA A 84 -8.75 3.14 -18.12
N GLN A 85 -9.05 4.44 -18.26
CA GLN A 85 -10.39 5.05 -18.18
C GLN A 85 -11.32 4.44 -17.10
N SER A 86 -10.86 4.43 -15.85
CA SER A 86 -11.57 3.80 -14.72
C SER A 86 -12.47 4.77 -13.95
N ALA A 87 -13.33 4.28 -13.05
CA ALA A 87 -14.10 5.15 -12.13
C ALA A 87 -13.20 5.94 -11.15
N LEU A 88 -11.93 5.56 -10.98
CA LEU A 88 -10.97 6.34 -10.19
C LEU A 88 -10.44 7.57 -10.96
N THR A 89 -10.65 7.61 -12.28
CA THR A 89 -10.25 8.72 -13.16
C THR A 89 -11.44 9.40 -13.86
N ALA A 90 -12.66 8.85 -13.74
CA ALA A 90 -13.89 9.37 -14.33
C ALA A 90 -15.05 9.38 -13.32
N ASP A 91 -15.96 10.36 -13.41
CA ASP A 91 -17.10 10.49 -12.50
C ASP A 91 -18.17 9.41 -12.77
N ARG A 92 -18.03 8.24 -12.15
CA ARG A 92 -18.96 7.10 -12.26
C ARG A 92 -19.29 6.52 -10.89
N ALA A 93 -20.53 6.03 -10.73
CA ALA A 93 -20.95 5.31 -9.54
C ALA A 93 -20.12 4.02 -9.37
N ILE A 94 -19.86 3.65 -8.10
CA ILE A 94 -19.17 2.39 -7.78
C ILE A 94 -20.16 1.24 -7.98
N GLU A 95 -20.10 0.61 -9.14
CA GLU A 95 -20.92 -0.55 -9.51
C GLU A 95 -20.06 -1.82 -9.69
N MET A 96 -20.70 -2.99 -9.62
CA MET A 96 -20.07 -4.25 -10.02
C MET A 96 -20.15 -4.42 -11.54
N THR A 97 -19.02 -4.70 -12.17
CA THR A 97 -18.93 -4.95 -13.62
C THR A 97 -19.41 -6.35 -13.98
N GLU A 98 -19.66 -6.60 -15.26
CA GLU A 98 -19.98 -7.94 -15.80
C GLU A 98 -18.93 -9.00 -15.48
N ARG A 99 -17.69 -8.59 -15.19
CA ARG A 99 -16.59 -9.48 -14.77
C ARG A 99 -16.64 -9.84 -13.28
N GLY A 100 -17.64 -9.36 -12.53
CA GLY A 100 -17.71 -9.53 -11.08
C GLY A 100 -16.67 -8.71 -10.32
N LEU A 101 -16.10 -7.66 -10.94
CA LEU A 101 -15.14 -6.76 -10.31
C LEU A 101 -15.77 -5.38 -10.08
N PRO A 102 -15.50 -4.69 -8.96
CA PRO A 102 -15.88 -3.29 -8.78
C PRO A 102 -15.37 -2.41 -9.93
N SER A 103 -16.15 -1.41 -10.34
CA SER A 103 -15.78 -0.39 -11.35
C SER A 103 -14.60 0.51 -10.92
N THR A 104 -14.24 0.47 -9.65
CA THR A 104 -12.99 1.05 -9.12
C THR A 104 -11.75 0.21 -9.47
N PHE A 105 -11.93 -1.00 -10.00
CA PHE A 105 -10.84 -1.81 -10.55
C PHE A 105 -10.29 -1.16 -11.82
N VAL A 106 -8.98 -0.92 -11.82
CA VAL A 106 -8.24 -0.42 -12.97
C VAL A 106 -7.45 -1.61 -13.55
N PRO A 107 -7.82 -2.15 -14.72
CA PRO A 107 -7.18 -3.34 -15.26
C PRO A 107 -5.66 -3.19 -15.40
N GLY A 108 -4.91 -4.12 -14.79
CA GLY A 108 -3.45 -4.18 -14.89
C GLY A 108 -2.71 -3.09 -14.12
N ARG A 109 -3.39 -2.31 -13.27
CA ARG A 109 -2.79 -1.20 -12.52
C ARG A 109 -1.59 -1.64 -11.70
N ASN A 110 -1.72 -2.69 -10.89
CA ASN A 110 -0.60 -3.14 -10.06
C ASN A 110 0.55 -3.69 -10.90
N LEU A 111 0.26 -4.27 -12.07
CA LEU A 111 1.29 -4.74 -13.00
C LEU A 111 2.13 -3.57 -13.53
N VAL A 112 1.45 -2.51 -13.99
CA VAL A 112 2.11 -1.28 -14.46
C VAL A 112 2.90 -0.64 -13.33
N PHE A 113 2.33 -0.55 -12.13
CA PHE A 113 3.02 0.01 -10.96
C PHE A 113 4.31 -0.75 -10.64
N LEU A 114 4.27 -2.08 -10.68
CA LEU A 114 5.46 -2.92 -10.47
C LEU A 114 6.51 -2.71 -11.56
N THR A 115 6.11 -2.60 -12.84
CA THR A 115 7.06 -2.31 -13.93
C THR A 115 7.77 -0.96 -13.73
N TYR A 116 7.02 0.10 -13.41
CA TYR A 116 7.60 1.42 -13.15
C TYR A 116 8.45 1.44 -11.87
N ALA A 117 7.99 0.79 -10.80
CA ALA A 117 8.74 0.67 -9.55
C ALA A 117 10.06 -0.06 -9.78
N ALA A 118 10.07 -1.13 -10.57
CA ALA A 118 11.28 -1.90 -10.84
C ALA A 118 12.29 -1.12 -11.69
N ALA A 119 11.82 -0.36 -12.70
CA ALA A 119 12.68 0.54 -13.46
C ALA A 119 13.30 1.66 -12.60
N LEU A 120 12.55 2.19 -11.63
CA LEU A 120 13.10 3.09 -10.62
C LEU A 120 14.11 2.38 -9.70
N ALA A 121 13.75 1.20 -9.20
CA ALA A 121 14.57 0.41 -8.29
C ALA A 121 15.92 0.02 -8.89
N ASP A 122 15.97 -0.32 -10.19
CA ASP A 122 17.21 -0.59 -10.92
C ASP A 122 18.19 0.60 -10.83
N ARG A 123 17.72 1.80 -11.18
CA ARG A 123 18.51 3.04 -11.09
C ARG A 123 18.96 3.39 -9.67
N ARG A 124 18.17 2.95 -8.68
CA ARG A 124 18.43 3.21 -7.26
C ARG A 124 19.23 2.09 -6.58
N GLY A 125 19.57 1.01 -7.30
CA GLY A 125 20.24 -0.16 -6.72
C GLY A 125 19.43 -0.78 -5.57
N ILE A 126 18.13 -1.01 -5.80
CA ILE A 126 17.20 -1.60 -4.84
C ILE A 126 16.68 -2.92 -5.42
N ASP A 127 16.79 -4.01 -4.66
CA ASP A 127 16.34 -5.34 -5.13
C ASP A 127 14.98 -5.75 -4.53
N ALA A 128 14.51 -5.13 -3.45
CA ALA A 128 13.22 -5.46 -2.85
C ALA A 128 12.15 -4.44 -3.25
N LEU A 129 11.08 -4.90 -3.89
CA LEU A 129 9.86 -4.15 -4.16
C LEU A 129 8.80 -4.58 -3.16
N VAL A 130 8.37 -3.67 -2.29
CA VAL A 130 7.40 -3.99 -1.23
C VAL A 130 6.04 -3.39 -1.60
N GLY A 131 5.00 -4.22 -1.62
CA GLY A 131 3.65 -3.80 -1.97
C GLY A 131 2.60 -4.30 -0.98
N GLY A 132 1.50 -3.55 -0.84
CA GLY A 132 0.38 -3.87 0.06
C GLY A 132 -0.69 -4.79 -0.53
N MET A 133 -0.43 -5.43 -1.68
CA MET A 133 -1.39 -6.34 -2.32
C MET A 133 -1.69 -7.54 -1.42
N CYS A 134 -2.97 -7.93 -1.36
CA CYS A 134 -3.45 -9.08 -0.60
C CYS A 134 -4.59 -9.82 -1.31
N GLU A 135 -4.70 -11.12 -1.05
CA GLU A 135 -5.75 -11.98 -1.59
C GLU A 135 -6.98 -12.12 -0.69
N THR A 136 -6.83 -11.81 0.60
CA THR A 136 -7.86 -11.92 1.63
C THR A 136 -8.96 -10.86 1.51
N ASP A 137 -8.73 -9.79 0.74
CA ASP A 137 -9.71 -8.73 0.52
C ASP A 137 -10.79 -9.16 -0.49
N PHE A 138 -12.04 -8.76 -0.21
CA PHE A 138 -13.28 -9.24 -0.84
C PHE A 138 -13.31 -9.19 -2.37
N SER A 139 -12.51 -8.34 -3.01
CA SER A 139 -12.54 -8.14 -4.46
C SER A 139 -11.67 -9.12 -5.26
N GLY A 140 -10.76 -9.87 -4.61
CA GLY A 140 -9.96 -10.91 -5.27
C GLY A 140 -9.29 -10.48 -6.57
N TYR A 141 -8.86 -9.20 -6.63
CA TYR A 141 -8.36 -8.58 -7.86
C TYR A 141 -7.26 -9.43 -8.48
N PRO A 142 -7.36 -9.80 -9.76
CA PRO A 142 -6.39 -10.71 -10.38
C PRO A 142 -4.93 -10.23 -10.26
N ASP A 143 -4.71 -8.91 -10.34
CA ASP A 143 -3.39 -8.28 -10.21
C ASP A 143 -2.91 -8.10 -8.76
N CYS A 144 -3.63 -8.64 -7.78
CA CYS A 144 -3.21 -8.74 -6.38
C CYS A 144 -2.80 -10.17 -5.97
N ARG A 145 -3.04 -11.17 -6.82
CA ARG A 145 -2.82 -12.59 -6.47
C ARG A 145 -1.34 -12.98 -6.45
N ARG A 146 -0.93 -13.85 -5.54
CA ARG A 146 0.43 -14.35 -5.40
C ARG A 146 0.95 -14.93 -6.71
N ASP A 147 0.17 -15.76 -7.40
CA ASP A 147 0.54 -16.32 -8.71
C ASP A 147 0.84 -15.23 -9.75
N THR A 148 0.06 -14.15 -9.74
CA THR A 148 0.26 -13.02 -10.66
C THR A 148 1.51 -12.22 -10.28
N LEU A 149 1.77 -12.02 -8.99
CA LEU A 149 2.97 -11.35 -8.51
C LEU A 149 4.24 -12.19 -8.73
N ASP A 150 4.17 -13.51 -8.61
CA ASP A 150 5.27 -14.43 -8.93
C ASP A 150 5.61 -14.39 -10.42
N ALA A 151 4.60 -14.39 -11.29
CA ALA A 151 4.78 -14.21 -12.72
C ALA A 151 5.40 -12.84 -13.05
N MET A 152 4.96 -11.76 -12.39
CA MET A 152 5.56 -10.45 -12.55
C MET A 152 7.02 -10.41 -12.08
N GLN A 153 7.34 -11.00 -10.93
CA GLN A 153 8.72 -11.06 -10.44
C GLN A 153 9.63 -11.77 -11.46
N ALA A 154 9.18 -12.91 -11.99
CA ALA A 154 9.93 -13.64 -13.01
C ALA A 154 10.14 -12.80 -14.28
N ALA A 155 9.09 -12.12 -14.76
CA ALA A 155 9.16 -11.27 -15.94
C ALA A 155 10.11 -10.07 -15.75
N LEU A 156 10.06 -9.41 -14.59
CA LEU A 156 10.95 -8.29 -14.26
C LEU A 156 12.41 -8.76 -14.17
N ASN A 157 12.67 -9.89 -13.51
CA ASN A 157 14.02 -10.42 -13.35
C ASN A 157 14.65 -10.78 -14.69
N LEU A 158 13.91 -11.50 -15.55
CA LEU A 158 14.36 -11.85 -16.90
C LEU A 158 14.51 -10.61 -17.80
N GLY A 159 13.57 -9.66 -17.73
CA GLY A 159 13.53 -8.51 -18.60
C GLY A 159 14.58 -7.43 -18.31
N MET A 160 15.10 -7.37 -17.08
CA MET A 160 16.09 -6.38 -16.66
C MET A 160 17.45 -6.98 -16.29
N ASP A 161 17.61 -8.31 -16.35
CA ASP A 161 18.81 -9.03 -15.86
C ASP A 161 19.15 -8.66 -14.41
N ARG A 162 18.12 -8.72 -13.55
CA ARG A 162 18.17 -8.36 -12.13
C ARG A 162 17.53 -9.47 -11.29
N ASN A 163 17.78 -9.44 -9.98
CA ASN A 163 17.17 -10.37 -9.02
C ASN A 163 16.25 -9.62 -8.05
N PHE A 164 15.19 -9.01 -8.58
CA PHE A 164 14.17 -8.37 -7.77
C PHE A 164 13.39 -9.41 -6.95
N ARG A 165 12.94 -8.98 -5.77
CA ARG A 165 11.99 -9.69 -4.92
C ARG A 165 10.75 -8.83 -4.72
N ILE A 166 9.58 -9.40 -4.99
CA ILE A 166 8.29 -8.75 -4.73
C ILE A 166 7.75 -9.25 -3.39
N GLU A 167 7.92 -8.40 -2.38
CA GLU A 167 7.52 -8.66 -0.99
C GLU A 167 6.10 -8.13 -0.76
N THR A 168 5.19 -9.02 -0.37
CA THR A 168 3.80 -8.68 -0.05
C THR A 168 3.46 -9.14 1.36
N PRO A 169 3.87 -8.38 2.40
CA PRO A 169 3.73 -8.81 3.79
C PRO A 169 2.28 -8.96 4.26
N LEU A 170 1.33 -8.40 3.50
CA LEU A 170 -0.11 -8.46 3.80
C LEU A 170 -0.83 -9.57 3.04
N MET A 171 -0.14 -10.34 2.17
CA MET A 171 -0.75 -11.26 1.20
C MET A 171 -1.84 -12.15 1.80
N TRP A 172 -1.56 -12.69 2.98
CA TRP A 172 -2.38 -13.68 3.68
C TRP A 172 -3.04 -13.12 4.96
N LEU A 173 -3.02 -11.80 5.16
CA LEU A 173 -3.55 -11.17 6.36
C LEU A 173 -4.94 -10.61 6.11
N THR A 174 -5.87 -10.83 7.02
CA THR A 174 -7.14 -10.07 7.04
C THR A 174 -6.86 -8.60 7.41
N LYS A 175 -7.85 -7.71 7.25
CA LYS A 175 -7.73 -6.33 7.75
C LYS A 175 -7.55 -6.26 9.26
N ALA A 176 -8.19 -7.15 10.02
CA ALA A 176 -7.97 -7.26 11.46
C ALA A 176 -6.53 -7.64 11.79
N GLN A 177 -5.97 -8.63 11.08
CA GLN A 177 -4.56 -9.01 11.22
C GLN A 177 -3.61 -7.91 10.75
N THR A 178 -3.99 -7.10 9.77
CA THR A 178 -3.22 -5.93 9.32
C THR A 178 -3.14 -4.85 10.41
N TRP A 179 -4.21 -4.63 11.17
CA TRP A 179 -4.17 -3.80 12.39
C TRP A 179 -3.29 -4.42 13.48
N GLY A 180 -3.41 -5.73 13.71
CA GLY A 180 -2.53 -6.48 14.61
C GLY A 180 -1.05 -6.37 14.22
N LEU A 181 -0.72 -6.41 12.93
CA LEU A 181 0.64 -6.21 12.42
C LEU A 181 1.10 -4.77 12.64
N SER A 182 0.23 -3.78 12.45
CA SER A 182 0.53 -2.37 12.76
C SER A 182 0.93 -2.22 14.23
N LYS A 183 0.13 -2.82 15.13
CA LYS A 183 0.39 -2.85 16.56
C LYS A 183 1.69 -3.58 16.90
N GLN A 184 1.99 -4.69 16.23
CA GLN A 184 3.24 -5.43 16.40
C GLN A 184 4.46 -4.59 16.02
N LEU A 185 4.40 -3.85 14.92
CA LEU A 185 5.54 -3.11 14.36
C LEU A 185 5.86 -1.84 15.16
N GLY A 186 4.84 -1.07 15.57
CA GLY A 186 5.07 0.24 16.20
C GLY A 186 4.16 0.56 17.37
N GLY A 187 3.49 -0.44 17.95
CA GLY A 187 2.63 -0.27 19.11
C GLY A 187 1.41 0.60 18.84
N GLU A 188 0.86 1.21 19.91
CA GLU A 188 -0.26 2.16 19.78
C GLU A 188 0.11 3.37 18.93
N ALA A 189 1.38 3.81 18.98
CA ALA A 189 1.83 4.99 18.25
C ALA A 189 1.65 4.82 16.73
N LEU A 190 1.91 3.63 16.19
CA LEU A 190 1.74 3.38 14.75
C LEU A 190 0.26 3.23 14.40
N VAL A 191 -0.53 2.57 15.26
CA VAL A 191 -1.97 2.46 15.08
C VAL A 191 -2.63 3.84 15.03
N SER A 192 -2.33 4.71 16.01
CA SER A 192 -2.84 6.09 16.06
C SER A 192 -2.38 6.90 14.85
N LEU A 193 -1.10 6.81 14.44
CA LEU A 193 -0.60 7.47 13.23
C LEU A 193 -1.39 7.04 11.99
N ILE A 194 -1.61 5.73 11.81
CA ILE A 194 -2.37 5.22 10.65
C ILE A 194 -3.83 5.68 10.71
N VAL A 195 -4.45 5.72 11.89
CA VAL A 195 -5.82 6.25 12.08
C VAL A 195 -5.90 7.74 11.69
N GLU A 196 -4.95 8.55 12.16
CA GLU A 196 -4.93 10.00 12.02
C GLU A 196 -4.49 10.48 10.62
N GLU A 197 -3.48 9.85 10.04
CA GLU A 197 -2.77 10.43 8.89
C GLU A 197 -3.06 9.74 7.57
N SER A 198 -3.31 8.44 7.59
CA SER A 198 -3.52 7.66 6.37
C SER A 198 -4.89 7.92 5.74
N HIS A 199 -5.01 7.66 4.44
CA HIS A 199 -6.25 7.85 3.70
C HIS A 199 -6.63 6.61 2.89
N THR A 200 -7.85 6.11 3.09
CA THR A 200 -8.39 4.92 2.41
C THR A 200 -9.69 5.19 1.65
N CYS A 201 -10.38 6.30 1.93
CA CYS A 201 -11.72 6.55 1.41
C CYS A 201 -11.72 6.79 -0.11
N TYR A 202 -12.45 5.99 -0.88
CA TYR A 202 -12.57 6.18 -2.34
C TYR A 202 -13.30 7.46 -2.74
N GLN A 203 -14.04 8.11 -1.84
CA GLN A 203 -14.70 9.38 -2.08
C GLN A 203 -13.80 10.60 -1.79
N GLY A 204 -12.56 10.38 -1.37
CA GLY A 204 -11.65 11.46 -1.01
C GLY A 204 -12.04 12.22 0.27
N GLU A 205 -12.96 11.68 1.07
CA GLU A 205 -13.46 12.33 2.28
C GLU A 205 -12.47 12.16 3.44
N ARG A 206 -12.05 13.27 4.05
CA ARG A 206 -11.26 13.26 5.30
C ARG A 206 -12.02 13.75 6.52
N GLY A 207 -13.25 14.23 6.40
CA GLY A 207 -14.00 14.92 7.45
C GLY A 207 -13.96 14.25 8.82
N GLN A 208 -14.94 13.41 9.13
CA GLN A 208 -15.03 12.79 10.46
C GLN A 208 -13.87 11.80 10.68
N LEU A 209 -13.18 11.94 11.81
CA LEU A 209 -12.24 10.94 12.30
C LEU A 209 -13.02 9.88 13.09
N HIS A 210 -13.12 8.68 12.55
CA HIS A 210 -13.67 7.51 13.23
C HIS A 210 -12.57 6.76 13.99
N ALA A 211 -12.94 5.81 14.85
CA ALA A 211 -11.97 4.97 15.56
C ALA A 211 -11.02 4.22 14.60
N TRP A 212 -11.51 3.86 13.42
CA TRP A 212 -10.74 3.20 12.37
C TRP A 212 -10.00 4.17 11.43
N GLY A 213 -10.26 5.49 11.49
CA GLY A 213 -9.64 6.53 10.68
C GLY A 213 -10.60 7.44 9.93
N HIS A 214 -10.05 8.30 9.07
CA HIS A 214 -10.83 9.23 8.24
C HIS A 214 -11.56 8.53 7.09
N GLY A 215 -12.79 8.96 6.80
CA GLY A 215 -13.52 8.54 5.60
C GLY A 215 -15.02 8.79 5.67
N CYS A 216 -15.71 8.57 4.55
CA CYS A 216 -17.16 8.74 4.45
C CYS A 216 -17.98 7.67 5.20
N GLY A 217 -17.35 6.55 5.59
CA GLY A 217 -18.01 5.44 6.30
C GLY A 217 -18.92 4.55 5.44
N THR A 218 -19.14 4.89 4.17
CA THR A 218 -20.15 4.23 3.31
C THR A 218 -19.60 3.70 1.99
N CYS A 219 -18.33 3.97 1.67
CA CYS A 219 -17.70 3.39 0.49
C CYS A 219 -17.06 2.04 0.85
N PRO A 220 -16.90 1.11 -0.12
CA PRO A 220 -16.37 -0.23 0.16
C PRO A 220 -15.01 -0.24 0.88
N ALA A 221 -14.15 0.75 0.61
CA ALA A 221 -12.86 0.87 1.30
C ALA A 221 -13.00 1.27 2.78
N CYS A 222 -13.95 2.15 3.10
CA CYS A 222 -14.26 2.51 4.48
C CYS A 222 -14.89 1.35 5.24
N GLU A 223 -15.87 0.68 4.65
CA GLU A 223 -16.54 -0.48 5.26
C GLU A 223 -15.55 -1.60 5.59
N LEU A 224 -14.63 -1.90 4.66
CA LEU A 224 -13.60 -2.91 4.85
C LEU A 224 -12.60 -2.53 5.96
N ARG A 225 -12.17 -1.27 5.99
CA ARG A 225 -11.27 -0.74 7.02
C ARG A 225 -11.91 -0.72 8.40
N GLU A 226 -13.17 -0.28 8.49
CA GLU A 226 -13.99 -0.26 9.70
C GLU A 226 -14.20 -1.66 10.24
N LYS A 227 -14.68 -2.58 9.41
CA LYS A 227 -14.91 -3.98 9.79
C LYS A 227 -13.64 -4.61 10.36
N GLY A 228 -12.51 -4.45 9.67
CA GLY A 228 -11.23 -4.97 10.15
C GLY A 228 -10.79 -4.37 11.48
N TYR A 229 -11.00 -3.08 11.70
CA TYR A 229 -10.68 -2.44 12.97
C TYR A 229 -11.56 -2.97 14.10
N VAL A 230 -12.87 -3.05 13.88
CA VAL A 230 -13.84 -3.54 14.88
C VAL A 230 -13.57 -5.00 15.23
N GLU A 231 -13.29 -5.85 14.25
CA GLU A 231 -12.91 -7.26 14.49
C GLU A 231 -11.65 -7.38 15.34
N TRP A 232 -10.63 -6.57 15.06
CA TRP A 232 -9.39 -6.54 15.85
C TRP A 232 -9.61 -5.98 17.27
N ASP A 233 -10.44 -4.96 17.41
CA ASP A 233 -10.79 -4.35 18.69
C ASP A 233 -11.57 -5.31 19.59
N MET A 234 -12.58 -5.99 19.03
CA MET A 234 -13.33 -7.04 19.73
C MET A 234 -12.45 -8.23 20.14
N ALA A 235 -11.38 -8.50 19.40
CA ALA A 235 -10.39 -9.51 19.74
C ALA A 235 -9.35 -9.03 20.80
N GLY A 236 -9.53 -7.84 21.38
CA GLY A 236 -8.67 -7.32 22.45
C GLY A 236 -7.47 -6.50 21.98
N ARG A 237 -7.44 -6.09 20.70
CA ARG A 237 -6.36 -5.29 20.10
C ARG A 237 -4.97 -5.94 20.22
N GLU A 238 -4.92 -7.27 20.20
CA GLU A 238 -3.65 -8.00 20.31
C GLU A 238 -2.75 -7.76 19.09
N ALA A 239 -1.44 -7.78 19.32
CA ALA A 239 -0.47 -7.77 18.22
C ALA A 239 -0.62 -9.07 17.40
N LEU A 240 -0.28 -9.02 16.11
CA LEU A 240 -0.25 -10.24 15.29
C LEU A 240 0.80 -11.21 15.85
N ALA A 241 0.40 -12.46 16.09
CA ALA A 241 1.33 -13.53 16.46
C ALA A 241 2.28 -13.82 15.28
N GLN A 242 3.58 -13.91 15.56
CA GLN A 242 4.62 -14.24 14.56
C GLN A 242 4.59 -15.71 14.16
#